data_AF-A0A3C0QP39-F1
#
_entry.id   AF-A0A3C0QP39-F1
#
_cell.length_a   1.000
_cell.length_b   1.000
_cell.length_c   1.000
_cell.angle_alpha   90.00
_cell.angle_beta   90.00
_cell.angle_gamma   90.00
#
_symmetry.space_group_name_H-M   'P 1'
#
loop_
_entity.id
_entity.type
_entity.pdbx_description
1 polymer ?
#
loop_
_entity_poly.entity_id
_entity_poly.type
_entity_poly.pdbx_seq_one_letter_code
_entity_poly.pdbx_strand_id
1 'polypeptide(L)'
;MMKKNFKKSIAGLLAALTCISGMSAFSVIAEEEAGTDDSPVLALGTHEVETMEGVDQIWTSIYENQIPGYSGEGFAYLTSSPISFKIEVDEEAMYQIDVRAAQILDKGGRLQTISINGIDYTYNMPYLDKWTEVTFGVFRLKKGVNEIVLKPQYGYGAYDTITVQKAVLPEVTGDSVPCDPDATPETKSLMKYLSSVYGKHILTGQQEIYGGGHGVQTNIRYDAQNDQCIDENGKVYTIIEGDYGEDDQGNKFPWHCTDETGIDYVYNTQNHVYGYNDYDQECNY
;
A
#
# COMPACT_ATOMS: atom_id res chain seq x y z
N MET A 1 9.29 -21.61 -59.83
CA MET A 1 8.09 -20.91 -59.31
C MET A 1 7.80 -21.41 -57.91
N MET A 2 8.35 -20.76 -56.88
CA MET A 2 8.08 -21.04 -55.46
C MET A 2 7.43 -19.80 -54.86
N LYS A 3 6.20 -19.96 -54.35
CA LYS A 3 5.39 -18.90 -53.76
C LYS A 3 5.93 -18.57 -52.36
N LYS A 4 6.31 -17.30 -52.16
CA LYS A 4 6.53 -16.68 -50.85
C LYS A 4 5.20 -16.60 -50.09
N ASN A 5 5.13 -17.18 -48.90
CA ASN A 5 4.04 -16.90 -47.96
C ASN A 5 4.48 -15.80 -46.99
N PHE A 6 3.96 -14.61 -47.27
CA PHE A 6 4.00 -13.41 -46.44
C PHE A 6 3.00 -13.60 -45.28
N LYS A 7 3.48 -13.69 -44.03
CA LYS A 7 2.58 -13.58 -42.87
C LYS A 7 2.42 -12.09 -42.53
N LYS A 8 1.18 -11.66 -42.56
CA LYS A 8 0.69 -10.30 -42.37
C LYS A 8 0.92 -9.84 -40.93
N SER A 9 1.41 -8.60 -40.79
CA SER A 9 1.25 -7.77 -39.60
C SER A 9 -0.22 -7.70 -39.17
N ILE A 10 -0.45 -7.76 -37.86
CA ILE A 10 -1.57 -7.06 -37.22
C ILE A 10 -0.95 -6.20 -36.14
N ALA A 11 -1.09 -4.89 -36.35
CA ALA A 11 -0.91 -3.84 -35.37
C ALA A 11 -2.22 -3.66 -34.58
N GLY A 12 -2.10 -3.15 -33.36
CA GLY A 12 -3.20 -2.60 -32.56
C GLY A 12 -2.95 -2.86 -31.08
N LEU A 13 -2.79 -1.89 -30.18
CA LEU A 13 -2.89 -0.44 -30.28
C LEU A 13 -1.98 0.14 -29.17
N LEU A 14 -1.04 1.01 -29.52
CA LEU A 14 -0.48 2.00 -28.60
C LEU A 14 -1.40 3.23 -28.68
N ALA A 15 -2.13 3.53 -27.62
CA ALA A 15 -2.73 4.84 -27.40
C ALA A 15 -3.13 5.01 -25.92
N ALA A 16 -2.27 5.67 -25.14
CA ALA A 16 -2.62 6.60 -24.06
C ALA A 16 -1.32 7.09 -23.36
N LEU A 17 -0.62 8.04 -24.00
CA LEU A 17 0.03 9.15 -23.29
C LEU A 17 -1.13 10.05 -22.80
N THR A 18 -1.16 10.71 -21.65
CA THR A 18 -0.17 11.22 -20.70
C THR A 18 -0.98 11.83 -19.56
N CYS A 19 -0.56 11.61 -18.30
CA CYS A 19 -0.67 12.53 -17.15
C CYS A 19 -0.64 11.73 -15.84
N ILE A 20 0.54 11.28 -15.41
CA ILE A 20 0.82 11.02 -13.99
C ILE A 20 2.14 11.71 -13.67
N SER A 21 2.05 12.99 -13.30
CA SER A 21 3.11 13.65 -12.53
C SER A 21 3.02 13.14 -11.09
N GLY A 22 3.83 12.14 -10.76
CA GLY A 22 3.90 11.59 -9.40
C GLY A 22 4.02 10.07 -9.31
N MET A 23 4.75 9.41 -10.21
CA MET A 23 5.16 8.02 -10.00
C MET A 23 6.64 7.97 -9.68
N SER A 24 6.93 7.66 -8.43
CA SER A 24 8.19 7.11 -7.95
C SER A 24 8.68 6.05 -8.94
N ALA A 25 9.97 6.11 -9.30
CA ALA A 25 10.60 5.20 -10.23
C ALA A 25 10.26 3.73 -9.89
N PHE A 26 9.48 3.08 -10.73
CA PHE A 26 9.47 1.61 -10.78
C PHE A 26 10.82 1.20 -11.37
N SER A 27 11.75 0.84 -10.49
CA SER A 27 12.97 0.13 -10.90
C SER A 27 12.53 -1.17 -11.57
N VAL A 28 12.89 -1.31 -12.85
CA VAL A 28 12.82 -2.59 -13.56
C VAL A 28 13.76 -3.54 -12.81
N ILE A 29 13.20 -4.50 -12.09
CA ILE A 29 13.97 -5.61 -11.55
C ILE A 29 14.37 -6.44 -12.76
N ALA A 30 15.67 -6.44 -13.07
CA ALA A 30 16.23 -7.40 -14.01
C ALA A 30 16.01 -8.80 -13.43
N GLU A 31 15.37 -9.67 -14.22
CA GLU A 31 15.29 -11.09 -13.92
C GLU A 31 16.71 -11.65 -14.06
N GLU A 32 17.35 -11.92 -12.93
CA GLU A 32 18.68 -12.53 -12.91
C GLU A 32 18.52 -13.99 -13.32
N GLU A 33 19.26 -14.41 -14.36
CA GLU A 33 19.23 -15.81 -14.79
C GLU A 33 19.66 -16.69 -13.62
N ALA A 34 18.80 -17.66 -13.28
CA ALA A 34 19.09 -18.67 -12.28
C ALA A 34 20.36 -19.43 -12.68
N GLY A 35 21.48 -19.08 -12.04
CA GLY A 35 22.60 -19.98 -11.90
C GLY A 35 22.10 -21.30 -11.32
N THR A 36 22.66 -22.42 -11.77
CA THR A 36 22.40 -23.73 -11.18
C THR A 36 23.01 -23.76 -9.78
N ASP A 37 22.27 -23.18 -8.84
CA ASP A 37 22.55 -23.17 -7.42
C ASP A 37 22.04 -24.50 -6.86
N ASP A 38 22.99 -25.40 -6.59
CA ASP A 38 22.82 -26.77 -6.08
C ASP A 38 22.42 -26.77 -4.59
N SER A 39 22.13 -25.60 -4.00
CA SER A 39 21.66 -25.48 -2.62
C SER A 39 20.37 -26.27 -2.41
N PRO A 40 20.30 -27.07 -1.32
CA PRO A 40 19.15 -27.92 -1.06
C PRO A 40 17.87 -27.08 -0.91
N VAL A 41 16.83 -27.49 -1.63
CA VAL A 41 15.49 -26.93 -1.50
C VAL A 41 14.76 -27.69 -0.40
N LEU A 42 14.44 -26.99 0.69
CA LEU A 42 13.77 -27.54 1.86
C LEU A 42 12.25 -27.52 1.66
N ALA A 43 11.57 -28.52 2.22
CA ALA A 43 10.11 -28.53 2.35
C ALA A 43 9.65 -27.69 3.56
N LEU A 44 8.35 -27.43 3.68
CA LEU A 44 7.79 -26.86 4.91
C LEU A 44 8.07 -27.77 6.13
N GLY A 45 8.30 -27.17 7.29
CA GLY A 45 8.63 -27.87 8.53
C GLY A 45 9.80 -27.24 9.28
N THR A 46 10.29 -27.97 10.28
CA THR A 46 11.45 -27.58 11.10
C THR A 46 12.74 -28.16 10.51
N HIS A 47 13.76 -27.32 10.40
CA HIS A 47 15.08 -27.68 9.88
C HIS A 47 16.19 -27.16 10.79
N GLU A 48 17.28 -27.92 10.87
CA GLU A 48 18.49 -27.55 11.61
C GLU A 48 19.25 -26.45 10.85
N VAL A 49 19.44 -25.29 11.48
CA VAL A 49 20.10 -24.15 10.82
C VAL A 49 21.58 -24.43 10.56
N GLU A 50 22.20 -25.31 11.34
CA GLU A 50 23.60 -25.72 11.15
C GLU A 50 23.89 -26.44 9.82
N THR A 51 22.85 -26.90 9.12
CA THR A 51 22.96 -27.55 7.80
C THR A 51 22.78 -26.58 6.62
N MET A 52 22.51 -25.30 6.90
CA MET A 52 22.19 -24.30 5.89
C MET A 52 23.42 -23.69 5.22
N GLU A 53 23.22 -23.16 4.02
CA GLU A 53 24.28 -22.50 3.27
C GLU A 53 24.78 -21.27 4.05
N GLY A 54 26.10 -21.04 4.01
CA GLY A 54 26.75 -19.96 4.76
C GLY A 54 27.09 -20.29 6.21
N VAL A 55 26.75 -21.49 6.71
CA VAL A 55 27.20 -21.98 8.02
C VAL A 55 28.50 -22.79 7.87
N ASP A 56 29.64 -22.09 7.92
CA ASP A 56 30.97 -22.72 7.80
C ASP A 56 31.46 -23.36 9.12
N GLN A 57 30.84 -23.01 10.25
CA GLN A 57 31.21 -23.49 11.58
C GLN A 57 29.96 -23.82 12.38
N ILE A 58 29.91 -25.04 12.90
CA ILE A 58 28.92 -25.47 13.90
C ILE A 58 29.40 -25.01 15.28
N TRP A 59 28.58 -24.22 15.97
CA TRP A 59 28.90 -23.67 17.28
C TRP A 59 28.26 -24.50 18.40
N THR A 60 28.97 -24.61 19.51
CA THR A 60 28.47 -25.25 20.75
C THR A 60 28.54 -24.32 21.97
N SER A 61 29.16 -23.14 21.79
CA SER A 61 29.26 -22.06 22.79
C SER A 61 29.57 -20.73 22.08
N ILE A 62 29.23 -19.60 22.69
CA ILE A 62 29.53 -18.25 22.16
C ILE A 62 30.46 -17.54 23.14
N TYR A 63 31.70 -17.24 22.73
CA TYR A 63 32.72 -16.66 23.63
C TYR A 63 32.84 -17.42 24.95
N GLU A 64 32.97 -18.75 24.88
CA GLU A 64 33.03 -19.68 26.03
C GLU A 64 31.72 -19.82 26.83
N ASN A 65 30.68 -19.03 26.54
CA ASN A 65 29.37 -19.21 27.15
C ASN A 65 28.62 -20.35 26.46
N GLN A 66 28.39 -21.43 27.20
CA GLN A 66 27.56 -22.55 26.72
C GLN A 66 26.07 -22.22 26.87
N ILE A 67 25.30 -22.57 25.84
CA ILE A 67 23.83 -22.50 25.85
C ILE A 67 23.34 -23.93 25.63
N PRO A 68 23.28 -24.78 26.67
CA PRO A 68 22.96 -26.20 26.50
C PRO A 68 21.52 -26.41 26.02
N GLY A 69 21.30 -27.51 25.30
CA GLY A 69 19.98 -27.95 24.85
C GLY A 69 19.59 -27.50 23.44
N TYR A 70 20.57 -27.18 22.58
CA TYR A 70 20.40 -27.10 21.13
C TYR A 70 20.06 -28.49 20.55
N SER A 71 19.43 -28.54 19.37
CA SER A 71 19.23 -29.78 18.60
C SER A 71 20.45 -30.11 17.74
N GLY A 72 20.43 -31.23 17.02
CA GLY A 72 21.57 -31.63 16.19
C GLY A 72 22.92 -31.73 16.93
N GLU A 73 23.97 -31.27 16.25
CA GLU A 73 25.35 -31.28 16.76
C GLU A 73 25.77 -29.95 17.41
N GLY A 74 25.01 -28.88 17.17
CA GLY A 74 25.28 -27.51 17.59
C GLY A 74 24.23 -26.52 17.11
N PHE A 75 24.68 -25.33 16.72
CA PHE A 75 23.84 -24.26 16.19
C PHE A 75 24.63 -23.35 15.26
N ALA A 76 23.93 -22.52 14.48
CA ALA A 76 24.54 -21.49 13.66
C ALA A 76 24.65 -20.17 14.44
N TYR A 77 25.82 -19.52 14.39
CA TYR A 77 26.01 -18.19 14.96
C TYR A 77 26.25 -17.17 13.86
N LEU A 78 25.21 -16.38 13.57
CA LEU A 78 25.20 -15.41 12.47
C LEU A 78 26.10 -14.23 12.82
N THR A 79 27.34 -14.18 12.32
CA THR A 79 28.28 -13.09 12.62
C THR A 79 28.38 -12.11 11.45
N SER A 80 29.31 -12.33 10.52
CA SER A 80 29.56 -11.45 9.37
C SER A 80 29.10 -12.01 8.03
N SER A 81 28.84 -13.32 7.96
CA SER A 81 28.35 -13.99 6.75
C SER A 81 26.86 -14.29 6.88
N PRO A 82 26.07 -14.13 5.79
CA PRO A 82 24.67 -14.51 5.80
C PRO A 82 24.49 -16.03 5.90
N ILE A 83 23.31 -16.45 6.36
CA ILE A 83 22.86 -17.84 6.31
C ILE A 83 21.67 -17.90 5.36
N SER A 84 21.74 -18.75 4.33
CA SER A 84 20.71 -18.87 3.29
C SER A 84 20.14 -20.28 3.20
N PHE A 85 18.86 -20.35 2.83
CA PHE A 85 18.21 -21.59 2.47
C PHE A 85 17.04 -21.31 1.52
N LYS A 86 16.62 -22.35 0.81
CA LYS A 86 15.48 -22.30 -0.12
C LYS A 86 14.31 -23.09 0.44
N ILE A 87 13.11 -22.56 0.27
CA ILE A 87 11.85 -23.25 0.59
C ILE A 87 10.99 -23.33 -0.67
N GLU A 88 10.49 -24.52 -0.98
CA GLU A 88 9.48 -24.71 -2.02
C GLU A 88 8.07 -24.73 -1.42
N VAL A 89 7.15 -23.97 -2.01
CA VAL A 89 5.73 -23.93 -1.63
C VAL A 89 4.80 -24.12 -2.82
N ASP A 90 3.68 -24.80 -2.61
CA ASP A 90 2.74 -25.16 -3.67
C ASP A 90 1.84 -23.99 -4.14
N GLU A 91 1.71 -22.96 -3.31
CA GLU A 91 0.83 -21.82 -3.53
C GLU A 91 1.43 -20.52 -3.00
N GLU A 92 1.03 -19.41 -3.61
CA GLU A 92 1.38 -18.08 -3.11
C GLU A 92 0.47 -17.71 -1.93
N ALA A 93 1.05 -17.56 -0.75
CA ALA A 93 0.32 -17.28 0.48
C ALA A 93 1.23 -16.61 1.53
N MET A 94 0.68 -16.31 2.70
CA MET A 94 1.44 -15.92 3.88
C MET A 94 1.94 -17.16 4.61
N TYR A 95 3.23 -17.18 4.96
CA TYR A 95 3.90 -18.23 5.71
C TYR A 95 4.56 -17.64 6.95
N GLN A 96 4.44 -18.34 8.07
CA GLN A 96 5.09 -18.00 9.31
C GLN A 96 6.47 -18.65 9.35
N ILE A 97 7.46 -17.85 9.76
CA ILE A 97 8.82 -18.32 10.02
C ILE A 97 9.10 -18.11 11.50
N ASP A 98 9.26 -19.21 12.22
CA ASP A 98 9.68 -19.25 13.61
C ASP A 98 11.12 -19.73 13.69
N VAL A 99 11.87 -19.25 14.68
CA VAL A 99 13.23 -19.71 14.95
C VAL A 99 13.37 -20.07 16.42
N ARG A 100 14.07 -21.16 16.69
CA ARG A 100 14.60 -21.45 18.02
C ARG A 100 15.94 -20.74 18.15
N ALA A 101 15.98 -19.64 18.90
CA ALA A 101 17.12 -18.74 18.90
C ALA A 101 17.61 -18.38 20.30
N ALA A 102 18.84 -17.85 20.35
CA ALA A 102 19.44 -17.19 21.49
C ALA A 102 20.17 -15.91 21.05
N GLN A 103 20.20 -14.91 21.93
CA GLN A 103 20.86 -13.63 21.69
C GLN A 103 21.43 -13.14 23.01
N ILE A 104 22.73 -13.36 23.21
CA ILE A 104 23.41 -13.12 24.49
C ILE A 104 24.34 -11.90 24.50
N LEU A 105 24.38 -11.13 23.41
CA LEU A 105 25.30 -10.01 23.23
C LEU A 105 24.73 -8.70 23.82
N ASP A 106 23.48 -8.38 23.52
CA ASP A 106 22.85 -7.11 23.89
C ASP A 106 21.63 -7.31 24.79
N LYS A 107 21.74 -6.82 26.03
CA LYS A 107 20.67 -6.86 27.05
C LYS A 107 19.45 -6.01 26.68
N GLY A 108 19.61 -5.00 25.81
CA GLY A 108 18.54 -4.16 25.29
C GLY A 108 17.78 -4.77 24.10
N GLY A 109 18.19 -5.94 23.64
CA GLY A 109 17.73 -6.54 22.39
C GLY A 109 18.61 -6.14 21.21
N ARG A 110 18.50 -6.89 20.12
CA ARG A 110 19.33 -6.72 18.93
C ARG A 110 18.53 -6.93 17.66
N LEU A 111 18.67 -5.98 16.73
CA LEU A 111 18.05 -6.08 15.41
C LEU A 111 18.63 -7.25 14.62
N GLN A 112 17.76 -8.12 14.16
CA GLN A 112 18.03 -9.19 13.21
C GLN A 112 17.31 -8.86 11.89
N THR A 113 17.87 -9.31 10.77
CA THR A 113 17.28 -9.10 9.44
C THR A 113 17.07 -10.44 8.76
N ILE A 114 15.85 -10.64 8.25
CA ILE A 114 15.49 -11.73 7.34
C ILE A 114 15.13 -11.13 5.98
N SER A 115 15.66 -11.72 4.92
CA SER A 115 15.37 -11.38 3.53
C SER A 115 14.52 -12.48 2.91
N ILE A 116 13.43 -12.11 2.26
CA ILE A 116 12.56 -13.03 1.52
C ILE A 116 12.60 -12.61 0.05
N ASN A 117 13.22 -13.42 -0.82
CA ASN A 117 13.43 -13.10 -2.23
C ASN A 117 14.00 -11.68 -2.45
N GLY A 118 15.00 -11.30 -1.65
CA GLY A 118 15.66 -9.99 -1.70
C GLY A 118 14.96 -8.84 -0.98
N ILE A 119 13.78 -9.05 -0.38
CA ILE A 119 13.07 -8.03 0.41
C ILE A 119 13.41 -8.20 1.89
N ASP A 120 13.98 -7.16 2.49
CA ASP A 120 14.45 -7.18 3.88
C ASP A 120 13.37 -6.79 4.88
N TYR A 121 13.30 -7.56 5.96
CA TYR A 121 12.46 -7.34 7.12
C TYR A 121 13.31 -7.42 8.38
N THR A 122 12.99 -6.59 9.36
CA THR A 122 13.76 -6.52 10.60
C THR A 122 12.93 -6.95 11.80
N TYR A 123 13.58 -7.61 12.75
CA TYR A 123 13.01 -8.04 14.02
C TYR A 123 13.97 -7.68 15.15
N ASN A 124 13.49 -6.94 16.16
CA ASN A 124 14.31 -6.63 17.33
C ASN A 124 14.25 -7.79 18.33
N MET A 125 15.17 -8.74 18.20
CA MET A 125 15.22 -9.92 19.04
C MET A 125 15.61 -9.52 20.48
N PRO A 126 14.82 -9.86 21.50
CA PRO A 126 15.17 -9.56 22.89
C PRO A 126 16.44 -10.30 23.32
N TYR A 127 16.96 -9.96 24.49
CA TYR A 127 18.01 -10.76 25.11
C TYR A 127 17.45 -12.15 25.50
N LEU A 128 18.08 -13.20 24.99
CA LEU A 128 17.68 -14.59 25.18
C LEU A 128 18.91 -15.41 25.59
N ASP A 129 19.04 -15.75 26.87
CA ASP A 129 20.14 -16.57 27.43
C ASP A 129 19.84 -18.07 27.45
N LYS A 130 18.70 -18.46 26.87
CA LYS A 130 18.27 -19.84 26.68
C LYS A 130 17.61 -19.95 25.31
N TRP A 131 17.68 -21.14 24.72
CA TRP A 131 16.97 -21.46 23.49
C TRP A 131 15.48 -21.18 23.65
N THR A 132 14.99 -20.24 22.86
CA THR A 132 13.61 -19.76 22.93
C THR A 132 13.04 -19.73 21.52
N GLU A 133 11.84 -20.28 21.37
CA GLU A 133 11.07 -20.13 20.14
C GLU A 133 10.61 -18.67 20.00
N VAL A 134 10.94 -18.05 18.88
CA VAL A 134 10.47 -16.71 18.53
C VAL A 134 9.93 -16.69 17.11
N THR A 135 8.78 -16.05 16.92
CA THR A 135 8.25 -15.78 15.60
C THR A 135 9.03 -14.64 14.97
N PHE A 136 9.80 -14.95 13.92
CA PHE A 136 10.56 -13.95 13.17
C PHE A 136 9.61 -13.08 12.34
N GLY A 137 8.55 -13.68 11.81
CA GLY A 137 7.45 -12.96 11.19
C GLY A 137 6.56 -13.83 10.30
N VAL A 138 5.60 -13.16 9.66
CA VAL A 138 4.70 -13.76 8.67
C VAL A 138 4.94 -13.06 7.34
N PHE A 139 5.40 -13.82 6.35
CA PHE A 139 5.91 -13.32 5.08
C PHE A 139 5.16 -13.91 3.90
N ARG A 140 5.03 -13.14 2.82
CA ARG A 140 4.48 -13.65 1.56
C ARG A 140 5.54 -14.46 0.84
N LEU A 141 5.24 -15.74 0.57
CA LEU A 141 6.03 -16.58 -0.33
C LEU A 141 5.28 -16.76 -1.64
N LYS A 142 6.01 -16.73 -2.76
CA LYS A 142 5.46 -17.02 -4.09
C LYS A 142 5.37 -18.52 -4.29
N LYS A 143 4.44 -18.99 -5.14
CA LYS A 143 4.44 -20.40 -5.57
C LYS A 143 5.79 -20.78 -6.17
N GLY A 144 6.31 -21.95 -5.80
CA GLY A 144 7.62 -22.46 -6.20
C GLY A 144 8.70 -22.19 -5.16
N VAL A 145 9.95 -22.09 -5.61
CA VAL A 145 11.13 -21.90 -4.76
C VAL A 145 11.25 -20.44 -4.33
N ASN A 146 11.45 -20.22 -3.03
CA ASN A 146 11.72 -18.92 -2.42
C ASN A 146 13.05 -18.97 -1.68
N GLU A 147 13.85 -17.92 -1.83
CA GLU A 147 15.11 -17.76 -1.10
C GLU A 147 14.87 -17.00 0.20
N ILE A 148 15.39 -17.55 1.30
CA ILE A 148 15.32 -16.96 2.63
C ILE A 148 16.74 -16.78 3.14
N VAL A 149 17.07 -15.57 3.58
CA VAL A 149 18.42 -15.23 4.06
C VAL A 149 18.36 -14.52 5.40
N LEU A 150 19.05 -15.06 6.40
CA LEU A 150 19.36 -14.34 7.64
C LEU A 150 20.60 -13.48 7.39
N LYS A 151 20.41 -12.16 7.39
CA LYS A 151 21.47 -11.19 7.08
C LYS A 151 22.21 -10.74 8.34
N PRO A 152 23.54 -10.49 8.28
CA PRO A 152 24.34 -9.95 9.38
C PRO A 152 24.08 -8.43 9.58
N GLN A 153 22.81 -8.06 9.71
CA GLN A 153 22.30 -6.68 9.85
C GLN A 153 21.29 -6.65 11.00
N TYR A 154 21.71 -6.55 12.25
CA TYR A 154 23.09 -6.42 12.74
C TYR A 154 23.75 -7.76 13.11
N GLY A 155 23.12 -8.90 12.83
CA GLY A 155 23.66 -10.23 13.12
C GLY A 155 23.82 -10.51 14.61
N TYR A 156 24.81 -11.32 14.97
CA TYR A 156 25.12 -11.85 16.30
C TYR A 156 23.92 -12.48 17.03
N GLY A 157 23.03 -13.12 16.26
CA GLY A 157 22.01 -14.04 16.76
C GLY A 157 22.47 -15.48 16.59
N ALA A 158 22.16 -16.34 17.56
CA ALA A 158 22.37 -17.78 17.46
C ALA A 158 21.04 -18.46 17.11
N TYR A 159 21.08 -19.35 16.13
CA TYR A 159 19.91 -20.00 15.55
C TYR A 159 20.14 -21.51 15.56
N ASP A 160 19.26 -22.21 16.24
CA ASP A 160 19.30 -23.67 16.40
C ASP A 160 18.47 -24.32 15.29
N THR A 161 17.16 -24.09 15.32
CA THR A 161 16.23 -24.54 14.27
C THR A 161 15.44 -23.37 13.69
N ILE A 162 14.93 -23.58 12.48
CA ILE A 162 13.96 -22.71 11.83
C ILE A 162 12.78 -23.54 11.37
N THR A 163 11.57 -23.03 11.62
CA THR A 163 10.32 -23.65 11.22
C THR A 163 9.60 -22.76 10.23
N VAL A 164 9.32 -23.29 9.04
CA VAL A 164 8.53 -22.61 8.02
C VAL A 164 7.22 -23.34 7.84
N GLN A 165 6.11 -22.64 8.05
CA GLN A 165 4.77 -23.22 7.97
C GLN A 165 3.77 -22.22 7.37
N LYS A 166 2.68 -22.72 6.80
CA LYS A 166 1.61 -21.85 6.31
C LYS A 166 1.04 -21.05 7.48
N ALA A 167 0.90 -19.73 7.31
CA ALA A 167 0.47 -18.86 8.39
C ALA A 167 -1.01 -19.06 8.72
N VAL A 168 -1.34 -19.03 10.01
CA VAL A 168 -2.72 -18.90 10.47
C VAL A 168 -2.97 -17.40 10.68
N LEU A 169 -3.67 -16.79 9.73
CA LEU A 169 -4.01 -15.38 9.82
C LEU A 169 -5.19 -15.19 10.80
N PRO A 170 -5.17 -14.14 11.64
CA PRO A 170 -6.28 -13.85 12.52
C PRO A 170 -7.54 -13.55 11.71
N GLU A 171 -8.70 -13.92 12.25
CA GLU A 171 -9.98 -13.53 11.67
C GLU A 171 -10.14 -12.02 11.75
N VAL A 172 -10.34 -11.37 10.61
CA VAL A 172 -10.59 -9.93 10.54
C VAL A 172 -12.09 -9.72 10.77
N THR A 173 -12.45 -9.36 12.00
CA THR A 173 -13.83 -9.07 12.40
C THR A 173 -13.93 -7.64 12.95
N GLY A 174 -15.12 -7.06 12.87
CA GLY A 174 -15.40 -5.73 13.41
C GLY A 174 -16.82 -5.68 13.98
N ASP A 175 -17.00 -4.98 15.09
CA ASP A 175 -18.33 -4.78 15.67
C ASP A 175 -19.23 -4.02 14.67
N SER A 176 -20.51 -4.38 14.65
CA SER A 176 -21.53 -3.73 13.83
C SER A 176 -22.32 -2.66 14.58
N VAL A 177 -22.11 -2.54 15.89
CA VAL A 177 -22.82 -1.59 16.77
C VAL A 177 -22.01 -0.29 16.90
N PRO A 178 -22.58 0.87 16.54
CA PRO A 178 -21.94 2.17 16.82
C PRO A 178 -21.74 2.38 18.33
N CYS A 179 -20.67 3.09 18.71
CA CYS A 179 -20.41 3.42 20.12
C CYS A 179 -21.43 4.41 20.71
N ASP A 180 -22.08 5.20 19.86
CA ASP A 180 -23.18 6.09 20.24
C ASP A 180 -24.51 5.30 20.30
N PRO A 181 -25.13 5.13 21.49
CA PRO A 181 -26.39 4.41 21.61
C PRO A 181 -27.54 5.07 20.83
N ASP A 182 -27.49 6.39 20.67
CA ASP A 182 -28.50 7.21 20.02
C ASP A 182 -28.26 7.37 18.51
N ALA A 183 -27.28 6.65 17.95
CA ALA A 183 -27.00 6.66 16.52
C ALA A 183 -28.26 6.42 15.68
N THR A 184 -28.38 7.16 14.58
CA THR A 184 -29.56 7.11 13.72
C THR A 184 -29.71 5.75 13.03
N PRO A 185 -30.90 5.41 12.52
CA PRO A 185 -31.10 4.18 11.73
C PRO A 185 -30.14 4.06 10.54
N GLU A 186 -29.82 5.17 9.87
CA GLU A 186 -28.91 5.22 8.72
C GLU A 186 -27.48 4.88 9.13
N THR A 187 -26.98 5.47 10.23
CA THR A 187 -25.64 5.17 10.78
C THR A 187 -25.54 3.71 11.21
N LYS A 188 -26.56 3.19 11.91
CA LYS A 188 -26.62 1.78 12.33
C LYS A 188 -26.62 0.84 11.11
N SER A 189 -27.35 1.19 10.05
CA SER A 189 -27.39 0.42 8.80
C SER A 189 -26.04 0.44 8.08
N LEU A 190 -25.41 1.61 7.95
CA LEU A 190 -24.09 1.77 7.33
C LEU A 190 -23.03 0.95 8.08
N MET A 191 -22.96 1.06 9.42
CA MET A 191 -22.00 0.31 10.22
C MET A 191 -22.16 -1.20 10.05
N LYS A 192 -23.40 -1.68 10.01
CA LYS A 192 -23.71 -3.09 9.75
C LYS A 192 -23.23 -3.54 8.37
N TYR A 193 -23.39 -2.71 7.34
CA TYR A 193 -22.86 -3.02 6.01
C TYR A 193 -21.34 -3.07 6.01
N LEU A 194 -20.66 -2.05 6.57
CA LEU A 194 -19.20 -1.99 6.65
C LEU A 194 -18.62 -3.21 7.38
N SER A 195 -19.19 -3.58 8.53
CA SER A 195 -18.82 -4.78 9.29
C SER A 195 -19.03 -6.07 8.47
N SER A 196 -20.09 -6.16 7.65
CA SER A 196 -20.39 -7.36 6.86
C SER A 196 -19.36 -7.67 5.77
N VAL A 197 -18.71 -6.63 5.24
CA VAL A 197 -17.69 -6.73 4.17
C VAL A 197 -16.25 -6.68 4.70
N TYR A 198 -16.05 -6.23 5.94
CA TYR A 198 -14.74 -6.17 6.58
C TYR A 198 -14.10 -7.56 6.66
N GLY A 199 -12.83 -7.65 6.28
CA GLY A 199 -12.09 -8.92 6.18
C GLY A 199 -12.39 -9.77 4.94
N LYS A 200 -13.41 -9.42 4.13
CA LYS A 200 -13.78 -10.14 2.91
C LYS A 200 -13.53 -9.34 1.63
N HIS A 201 -13.75 -8.04 1.69
CA HIS A 201 -13.63 -7.13 0.56
C HIS A 201 -12.97 -5.81 0.98
N ILE A 202 -12.55 -5.04 -0.02
CA ILE A 202 -12.10 -3.66 0.12
C ILE A 202 -13.10 -2.79 -0.66
N LEU A 203 -13.64 -1.76 -0.01
CA LEU A 203 -14.47 -0.76 -0.68
C LEU A 203 -13.56 0.21 -1.42
N THR A 204 -13.78 0.40 -2.72
CA THR A 204 -13.05 1.38 -3.51
C THR A 204 -13.51 2.80 -3.16
N GLY A 205 -12.58 3.74 -3.09
CA GLY A 205 -12.88 5.15 -2.87
C GLY A 205 -11.98 6.03 -3.74
N GLN A 206 -12.46 7.23 -4.03
CA GLN A 206 -11.78 8.25 -4.84
C GLN A 206 -11.85 9.58 -4.10
N GLN A 207 -10.80 10.39 -4.23
CA GLN A 207 -10.75 11.75 -3.70
C GLN A 207 -11.27 12.72 -4.76
N GLU A 208 -12.17 13.63 -4.36
CA GLU A 208 -12.63 14.77 -5.17
C GLU A 208 -11.57 15.89 -5.23
N ILE A 209 -11.62 16.74 -6.25
CA ILE A 209 -10.78 17.93 -6.39
C ILE A 209 -10.90 18.87 -5.16
N TYR A 210 -9.89 19.71 -4.95
CA TYR A 210 -9.95 20.75 -3.94
C TYR A 210 -10.97 21.85 -4.30
N GLY A 211 -11.51 22.56 -3.31
CA GLY A 211 -12.49 23.62 -3.53
C GLY A 211 -12.04 24.69 -4.52
N GLY A 212 -12.84 24.94 -5.56
CA GLY A 212 -12.53 25.85 -6.67
C GLY A 212 -11.75 25.21 -7.83
N GLY A 213 -11.32 23.95 -7.70
CA GLY A 213 -10.58 23.24 -8.76
C GLY A 213 -11.41 22.90 -10.01
N HIS A 214 -12.74 22.97 -9.91
CA HIS A 214 -13.68 22.80 -11.03
C HIS A 214 -14.45 24.08 -11.34
N GLY A 215 -13.78 25.24 -11.19
CA GLY A 215 -14.34 26.52 -11.55
C GLY A 215 -14.59 26.64 -13.05
N VAL A 216 -15.86 26.80 -13.42
CA VAL A 216 -16.32 27.09 -14.77
C VAL A 216 -16.69 28.57 -14.86
N GLN A 217 -15.94 29.33 -15.65
CA GLN A 217 -16.34 30.69 -16.00
C GLN A 217 -17.41 30.65 -17.09
N THR A 218 -18.40 31.55 -16.98
CA THR A 218 -19.48 31.68 -17.96
C THR A 218 -19.43 33.04 -18.66
N ASN A 219 -20.30 33.22 -19.65
CA ASN A 219 -20.54 34.50 -20.32
C ASN A 219 -21.65 35.34 -19.65
N ILE A 220 -22.13 34.91 -18.47
CA ILE A 220 -23.13 35.63 -17.69
C ILE A 220 -22.48 36.90 -17.14
N ARG A 221 -23.19 38.02 -17.29
CA ARG A 221 -22.78 39.35 -16.80
C ARG A 221 -23.96 40.03 -16.11
N TYR A 222 -23.65 41.02 -15.27
CA TYR A 222 -24.66 41.86 -14.67
C TYR A 222 -24.98 43.05 -15.59
N ASP A 223 -26.26 43.19 -15.93
CA ASP A 223 -26.81 44.35 -16.64
C ASP A 223 -27.40 45.32 -15.62
N ALA A 224 -26.56 46.27 -15.20
CA ALA A 224 -26.92 47.27 -14.19
C ALA A 224 -28.05 48.22 -14.65
N GLN A 225 -28.33 48.34 -15.95
CA GLN A 225 -29.41 49.23 -16.42
C GLN A 225 -30.79 48.63 -16.16
N ASN A 226 -30.88 47.30 -16.23
CA ASN A 226 -32.12 46.56 -16.07
C ASN A 226 -32.18 45.73 -14.78
N ASP A 227 -31.14 45.81 -13.94
CA ASP A 227 -31.01 45.07 -12.67
C ASP A 227 -31.23 43.56 -12.86
N GLN A 228 -30.46 42.96 -13.78
CA GLN A 228 -30.60 41.56 -14.16
C GLN A 228 -29.26 40.91 -14.49
N CYS A 229 -29.11 39.61 -14.22
CA CYS A 229 -28.01 38.81 -14.75
C CYS A 229 -28.41 38.25 -16.11
N ILE A 230 -27.57 38.44 -17.13
CA ILE A 230 -27.87 38.07 -18.52
C ILE A 230 -26.66 37.47 -19.22
N ASP A 231 -26.87 36.48 -20.10
CA ASP A 231 -25.79 35.93 -20.94
C ASP A 231 -25.72 36.57 -22.34
N GLU A 232 -24.83 36.07 -23.19
CA GLU A 232 -24.66 36.53 -24.58
C GLU A 232 -25.86 36.23 -25.50
N ASN A 233 -26.67 35.23 -25.15
CA ASN A 233 -27.86 34.85 -25.90
C ASN A 233 -29.12 35.60 -25.42
N GLY A 234 -28.99 36.41 -24.38
CA GLY A 234 -30.08 37.17 -23.79
C GLY A 234 -30.93 36.37 -22.79
N LYS A 235 -30.47 35.19 -22.34
CA LYS A 235 -31.14 34.47 -21.23
C LYS A 235 -30.90 35.24 -19.94
N VAL A 236 -31.98 35.44 -19.19
CA VAL A 236 -31.98 36.14 -17.90
C VAL A 236 -31.93 35.13 -16.77
N TYR A 237 -31.12 35.42 -15.76
CA TYR A 237 -30.90 34.61 -14.56
C TYR A 237 -31.46 35.35 -13.34
N THR A 238 -31.88 34.60 -12.33
CA THR A 238 -32.54 35.16 -11.15
C THR A 238 -31.49 35.68 -10.18
N ILE A 239 -31.60 36.95 -9.77
CA ILE A 239 -30.76 37.52 -8.72
C ILE A 239 -31.31 37.07 -7.36
N ILE A 240 -30.42 36.72 -6.42
CA ILE A 240 -30.80 36.51 -5.03
C ILE A 240 -31.05 37.86 -4.36
N GLU A 241 -32.28 38.10 -3.89
CA GLU A 241 -32.67 39.38 -3.31
C GLU A 241 -31.83 39.73 -2.08
N GLY A 242 -31.27 40.95 -2.06
CA GLY A 242 -30.46 41.46 -0.95
C GLY A 242 -28.99 41.06 -0.98
N ASP A 243 -28.57 40.28 -1.96
CA ASP A 243 -27.22 39.74 -2.07
C ASP A 243 -26.36 40.54 -3.06
N TYR A 244 -26.00 41.76 -2.68
CA TYR A 244 -25.22 42.68 -3.52
C TYR A 244 -23.85 43.01 -2.89
N GLY A 245 -22.85 43.12 -3.74
CA GLY A 245 -21.53 43.70 -3.46
C GLY A 245 -21.34 45.04 -4.15
N GLU A 246 -20.23 45.70 -3.81
CA GLU A 246 -19.75 46.93 -4.44
C GLU A 246 -18.27 46.73 -4.76
N ASP A 247 -17.86 47.04 -5.98
CA ASP A 247 -16.45 46.94 -6.37
C ASP A 247 -15.65 48.15 -5.87
N ASP A 248 -14.32 48.12 -6.05
CA ASP A 248 -13.43 49.21 -5.62
C ASP A 248 -13.73 50.56 -6.31
N GLN A 249 -14.55 50.57 -7.37
CA GLN A 249 -14.98 51.76 -8.11
C GLN A 249 -16.38 52.26 -7.73
N GLY A 250 -17.07 51.54 -6.83
CA GLY A 250 -18.42 51.88 -6.39
C GLY A 250 -19.55 51.29 -7.23
N ASN A 251 -19.23 50.38 -8.17
CA ASN A 251 -20.25 49.73 -8.99
C ASN A 251 -20.89 48.59 -8.20
N LYS A 252 -22.22 48.58 -8.14
CA LYS A 252 -22.99 47.49 -7.51
C LYS A 252 -23.10 46.29 -8.44
N PHE A 253 -23.03 45.10 -7.88
CA PHE A 253 -23.29 43.83 -8.56
C PHE A 253 -23.95 42.85 -7.57
N PRO A 254 -24.84 41.96 -8.03
CA PRO A 254 -25.29 40.86 -7.20
C PRO A 254 -24.16 39.82 -7.05
N TRP A 255 -24.00 39.20 -5.89
CA TRP A 255 -23.00 38.16 -5.69
C TRP A 255 -23.39 36.86 -6.36
N HIS A 256 -24.68 36.53 -6.29
CA HIS A 256 -25.22 35.28 -6.78
C HIS A 256 -26.36 35.49 -7.78
N CYS A 257 -26.29 34.78 -8.90
CA CYS A 257 -27.41 34.60 -9.82
C CYS A 257 -27.70 33.10 -9.99
N THR A 258 -28.95 32.70 -10.13
CA THR A 258 -29.34 31.30 -10.31
C THR A 258 -30.11 31.07 -11.60
N ASP A 259 -30.00 29.87 -12.17
CA ASP A 259 -30.86 29.43 -13.27
C ASP A 259 -32.05 28.57 -12.79
N GLU A 260 -32.85 28.12 -13.75
CA GLU A 260 -34.02 27.26 -13.53
C GLU A 260 -33.69 25.84 -13.05
N THR A 261 -32.41 25.43 -13.14
CA THR A 261 -31.93 24.13 -12.66
C THR A 261 -31.44 24.20 -11.22
N GLY A 262 -31.28 25.41 -10.67
CA GLY A 262 -30.80 25.66 -9.31
C GLY A 262 -29.28 25.77 -9.21
N ILE A 263 -28.56 25.92 -10.34
CA ILE A 263 -27.13 26.21 -10.32
C ILE A 263 -26.93 27.62 -9.80
N ASP A 264 -26.01 27.77 -8.85
CA ASP A 264 -25.59 29.03 -8.27
C ASP A 264 -24.33 29.57 -8.95
N TYR A 265 -24.47 30.70 -9.64
CA TYR A 265 -23.39 31.39 -10.33
C TYR A 265 -22.90 32.56 -9.47
N VAL A 266 -21.64 32.50 -9.09
CA VAL A 266 -20.98 33.46 -8.19
C VAL A 266 -20.19 34.49 -9.00
N TYR A 267 -20.31 35.76 -8.61
CA TYR A 267 -19.60 36.86 -9.24
C TYR A 267 -18.08 36.78 -9.02
N ASN A 268 -17.32 36.88 -10.11
CA ASN A 268 -15.88 36.99 -10.08
C ASN A 268 -15.45 38.45 -10.25
N THR A 269 -14.99 39.08 -9.17
CA THR A 269 -14.59 40.49 -9.16
C THR A 269 -13.38 40.82 -10.03
N GLN A 270 -12.55 39.83 -10.39
CA GLN A 270 -11.39 40.06 -11.27
C GLN A 270 -11.80 40.09 -12.75
N ASN A 271 -12.74 39.23 -13.12
CA ASN A 271 -13.13 39.03 -14.53
C ASN A 271 -14.47 39.70 -14.87
N HIS A 272 -15.20 40.19 -13.86
CA HIS A 272 -16.50 40.86 -13.99
C HIS A 272 -17.56 39.97 -14.68
N VAL A 273 -17.46 38.66 -14.48
CA VAL A 273 -18.36 37.62 -15.00
C VAL A 273 -18.77 36.68 -13.88
N TYR A 274 -19.83 35.90 -14.09
CA TYR A 274 -20.25 34.88 -13.14
C TYR A 274 -19.72 33.50 -13.53
N GLY A 275 -19.46 32.66 -12.54
CA GLY A 275 -19.02 31.28 -12.73
C GLY A 275 -19.58 30.35 -11.65
N TYR A 276 -19.43 29.04 -11.82
CA TYR A 276 -19.84 28.04 -10.83
C TYR A 276 -18.75 26.97 -10.69
N ASN A 277 -18.84 26.13 -9.66
CA ASN A 277 -17.98 24.95 -9.55
C ASN A 277 -18.77 23.71 -9.98
N ASP A 278 -18.25 22.96 -10.95
CA ASP A 278 -18.82 21.68 -11.37
C ASP A 278 -18.30 20.54 -10.49
N TYR A 279 -18.91 20.34 -9.33
CA TYR A 279 -18.53 19.28 -8.37
C TYR A 279 -18.88 17.87 -8.86
N ASP A 280 -19.73 17.74 -9.88
CA ASP A 280 -20.08 16.44 -10.45
C ASP A 280 -19.16 16.05 -11.62
N GLN A 281 -18.19 16.90 -11.97
CA GLN A 281 -17.31 16.67 -13.13
C GLN A 281 -16.63 15.30 -13.08
N GLU A 282 -16.14 14.87 -11.91
CA GLU A 282 -15.48 13.57 -11.77
C GLU A 282 -16.45 12.38 -11.76
N CYS A 283 -17.76 12.62 -11.55
CA CYS A 283 -18.79 11.57 -11.57
C CYS A 283 -19.38 11.34 -12.97
N ASN A 284 -19.12 12.25 -13.92
CA ASN A 284 -19.72 12.24 -15.26
C ASN A 284 -19.01 11.34 -16.29
N TYR A 285 -17.94 10.64 -15.91
CA TYR A 285 -17.10 9.80 -16.80
C TYR A 285 -17.03 8.34 -16.32
#